data_AF-A0A8J2LI51-F1
#
_entry.id   AF-A0A8J2LI51-F1
#
_cell.length_a   1.000
_cell.length_b   1.000
_cell.length_c   1.000
_cell.angle_alpha   90.00
_cell.angle_beta   90.00
_cell.angle_gamma   90.00
#
_symmetry.space_group_name_H-M   'P 1'
#
loop_
_entity.id
_entity.type
_entity.pdbx_description
1 polymer ?
#
loop_
_entity_poly.entity_id
_entity_poly.type
_entity_poly.pdbx_seq_one_letter_code
_entity_poly.pdbx_strand_id
1 'polypeptide(L)'
;FSIINTNDGNTLAAYDARSGTLVLVVINPSKENEQRVFNLDLFFGSLNEITATRTSPSEQHQNVSQEVALVNKTLTYLSPAESITTLVLKNVTIGSTQSNLVQDGDFETQPTKWLLGG
;
A
#
# COMPACT_ATOMS: atom_id res chain seq x y z
N PHE A 1 -10.63 -3.15 12.33
CA PHE A 1 -10.24 -2.79 10.96
C PHE A 1 -11.42 -2.18 10.24
N SER A 2 -11.19 -1.02 9.62
CA SER A 2 -12.07 -0.42 8.62
C SER A 2 -11.37 -0.56 7.26
N ILE A 3 -12.09 -0.99 6.24
CA ILE A 3 -11.56 -1.00 4.87
C ILE A 3 -11.40 0.46 4.42
N ILE A 4 -10.22 0.77 3.94
CA ILE A 4 -9.90 2.04 3.28
C ILE A 4 -9.71 1.65 1.82
N ASN A 5 -10.59 2.13 0.94
CA ASN A 5 -10.60 1.63 -0.43
C ASN A 5 -9.33 2.09 -1.18
N THR A 6 -8.87 1.29 -2.14
CA THR A 6 -7.87 1.65 -3.15
C THR A 6 -8.51 1.52 -4.53
N ASN A 7 -8.20 2.41 -5.46
CA ASN A 7 -9.00 2.59 -6.68
C ASN A 7 -8.66 1.64 -7.84
N ASP A 8 -7.61 0.84 -7.73
CA ASP A 8 -7.00 0.10 -8.84
C ASP A 8 -7.54 -1.32 -9.03
N GLY A 9 -8.35 -1.81 -8.09
CA GLY A 9 -8.94 -3.15 -8.08
C GLY A 9 -7.96 -4.29 -7.75
N ASN A 10 -6.68 -3.97 -7.57
CA ASN A 10 -5.60 -4.93 -7.32
C ASN A 10 -4.91 -4.70 -5.97
N THR A 11 -5.23 -3.60 -5.30
CA THR A 11 -4.87 -3.36 -3.91
C THR A 11 -6.12 -3.39 -3.02
N LEU A 12 -5.93 -3.72 -1.76
CA LEU A 12 -6.88 -3.48 -0.68
C LEU A 12 -6.14 -2.85 0.49
N ALA A 13 -6.64 -1.73 1.03
CA ALA A 13 -6.14 -1.15 2.27
C ALA A 13 -7.13 -1.33 3.43
N ALA A 14 -6.59 -1.52 4.63
CA ALA A 14 -7.39 -1.60 5.86
C ALA A 14 -6.63 -0.98 7.02
N TYR A 15 -7.33 -0.24 7.86
CA TYR A 15 -6.74 0.42 9.02
C TYR A 15 -7.47 0.02 10.30
N ASP A 16 -6.71 -0.24 11.35
CA ASP A 16 -7.21 -0.40 12.71
C ASP A 16 -6.71 0.73 13.61
N ALA A 17 -7.61 1.68 13.87
CA ALA A 17 -7.32 2.84 14.72
C ALA A 17 -7.00 2.48 16.18
N ARG A 18 -7.42 1.30 16.66
CA ARG A 18 -7.15 0.88 18.05
C ARG A 18 -5.70 0.46 18.24
N SER A 19 -5.15 -0.27 17.28
CA SER A 19 -3.77 -0.75 17.31
C SER A 19 -2.80 0.13 16.52
N GLY A 20 -3.30 1.12 15.77
CA GLY A 20 -2.47 1.93 14.88
C GLY A 20 -1.84 1.10 13.76
N THR A 21 -2.61 0.18 13.19
CA THR A 21 -2.13 -0.76 12.16
C THR A 21 -2.76 -0.45 10.81
N LEU A 22 -1.93 -0.17 9.81
CA LEU A 22 -2.33 -0.12 8.40
C LEU A 22 -1.87 -1.40 7.71
N VAL A 23 -2.79 -2.03 6.97
CA VAL A 23 -2.53 -3.21 6.15
C VAL A 23 -2.80 -2.84 4.70
N LEU A 24 -1.86 -3.15 3.82
CA LEU A 24 -2.02 -3.09 2.37
C LEU A 24 -1.86 -4.50 1.82
N VAL A 25 -2.84 -4.98 1.08
CA VAL A 25 -2.75 -6.23 0.34
C VAL A 25 -2.66 -5.87 -1.14
N VAL A 26 -1.55 -6.22 -1.76
CA VAL A 26 -1.24 -5.91 -3.15
C VAL A 26 -1.25 -7.21 -3.95
N ILE A 27 -2.07 -7.26 -5.00
CA ILE A 27 -2.22 -8.40 -5.90
C ILE A 27 -1.65 -7.96 -7.24
N ASN A 28 -0.62 -8.65 -7.73
CA ASN A 28 -0.18 -8.52 -9.11
C ASN A 28 -0.55 -9.80 -9.87
N PRO A 29 -1.67 -9.79 -10.63
CA PRO A 29 -2.08 -10.94 -11.42
C PRO A 29 -1.37 -11.02 -12.78
N SER A 30 -0.57 -10.02 -13.15
CA SER A 30 0.08 -9.97 -14.46
C SER A 30 1.29 -10.91 -14.53
N LYS A 31 1.76 -11.16 -15.76
CA LYS A 31 2.96 -11.96 -16.02
C LYS A 31 4.26 -11.17 -15.86
N GLU A 32 4.16 -9.89 -15.57
CA GLU A 32 5.29 -8.98 -15.45
C GLU A 32 5.38 -8.40 -14.04
N ASN A 33 6.56 -7.93 -13.65
CA ASN A 33 6.72 -7.21 -12.40
C ASN A 33 6.12 -5.81 -12.53
N GLU A 34 5.46 -5.34 -11.47
CA GLU A 34 4.80 -4.03 -11.45
C GLU A 34 5.30 -3.18 -10.29
N GLN A 35 5.72 -1.95 -10.58
CA GLN A 35 6.06 -0.99 -9.53
C GLN A 35 4.77 -0.45 -8.91
N ARG A 36 4.66 -0.57 -7.59
CA ARG A 36 3.56 -0.08 -6.78
C ARG A 36 4.05 1.06 -5.91
N VAL A 37 3.31 2.16 -5.91
CA VAL A 37 3.67 3.40 -5.22
C VAL A 37 2.46 3.86 -4.43
N PHE A 38 2.64 3.98 -3.11
CA PHE A 38 1.60 4.42 -2.19
C PHE A 38 2.03 5.72 -1.51
N ASN A 39 1.17 6.74 -1.62
CA ASN A 39 1.32 7.96 -0.85
C ASN A 39 0.67 7.79 0.53
N LEU A 40 1.47 7.89 1.59
CA LEU A 40 1.03 7.76 2.97
C LEU A 40 0.88 9.11 3.69
N ASP A 41 0.70 10.22 2.96
CA ASP A 41 0.61 11.58 3.53
C ASP A 41 -0.50 11.74 4.58
N LEU A 42 -1.61 11.01 4.42
CA LEU A 42 -2.72 10.99 5.36
C LEU A 42 -2.39 10.25 6.68
N PHE A 43 -1.27 9.53 6.71
CA PHE A 43 -0.76 8.83 7.88
C PHE A 43 0.39 9.59 8.56
N PHE A 44 0.38 9.52 9.89
CA PHE A 44 1.36 10.13 10.79
C PHE A 44 1.88 9.07 11.77
N GLY A 45 2.93 9.42 12.52
CA GLY A 45 3.60 8.48 13.44
C GLY A 45 4.85 7.84 12.82
N SER A 46 5.28 6.71 13.39
CA SER A 46 6.46 5.99 12.93
C SER A 46 6.10 5.09 11.76
N LEU A 47 6.30 5.59 10.53
CA LEU A 47 6.04 4.80 9.32
C LEU A 47 7.14 3.76 9.02
N ASN A 48 8.23 3.73 9.80
CA ASN A 48 9.41 2.90 9.53
C ASN A 48 9.25 1.43 9.97
N GLU A 49 8.17 1.10 10.69
CA GLU A 49 7.87 -0.26 11.15
C GLU A 49 7.01 -1.00 10.13
N ILE A 50 7.62 -1.34 8.99
CA ILE A 50 6.98 -2.06 7.90
C ILE A 50 7.42 -3.52 7.92
N THR A 51 6.44 -4.43 7.92
CA THR A 51 6.68 -5.84 7.61
C THR A 51 5.95 -6.21 6.34
N ALA A 52 6.60 -6.97 5.46
CA ALA A 52 5.99 -7.45 4.24
C ALA A 52 6.14 -8.96 4.10
N THR A 53 5.05 -9.64 3.72
CA THR A 53 5.06 -11.06 3.38
C THR A 53 4.48 -11.27 1.98
N ARG A 54 5.15 -12.10 1.18
CA ARG A 54 4.77 -12.40 -0.20
C ARG A 54 4.45 -13.87 -0.38
N THR A 55 3.43 -14.14 -1.18
CA THR A 55 3.17 -15.45 -1.78
C THR A 55 3.20 -15.29 -3.31
N SER A 56 3.95 -16.17 -3.97
CA SER A 56 4.14 -16.21 -5.42
C SER A 56 4.23 -17.68 -5.86
N PRO A 57 4.37 -18.01 -7.16
CA PRO A 57 4.53 -19.39 -7.60
C PRO A 57 5.75 -20.11 -6.98
N SER A 58 6.77 -19.36 -6.56
CA SER A 58 8.01 -19.89 -5.97
C SER A 58 8.19 -19.61 -4.48
N GLU A 59 7.33 -18.78 -3.88
CA GLU A 59 7.46 -18.34 -2.48
C GLU A 59 6.16 -18.54 -1.74
N GLN A 60 6.22 -19.08 -0.53
CA GLN A 60 5.07 -19.27 0.33
C GLN A 60 5.22 -18.46 1.61
N HIS A 61 4.46 -17.36 1.72
CA HIS A 61 4.48 -16.48 2.90
C HIS A 61 5.89 -15.99 3.28
N GLN A 62 6.72 -15.72 2.27
CA GLN A 62 8.11 -15.32 2.44
C GLN A 62 8.20 -13.89 2.99
N ASN A 63 9.07 -13.65 3.98
CA ASN A 63 9.34 -12.29 4.45
C ASN A 63 10.18 -11.54 3.41
N VAL A 64 9.67 -10.38 2.98
CA VAL A 64 10.26 -9.52 1.94
C VAL A 64 10.34 -8.07 2.41
N SER A 65 10.39 -7.84 3.72
CA SER A 65 10.35 -6.48 4.30
C SER A 65 11.51 -5.60 3.82
N GLN A 66 12.66 -6.22 3.52
CA GLN A 66 13.84 -5.57 2.96
C GLN A 66 13.67 -5.08 1.52
N GLU A 67 12.67 -5.55 0.78
CA GLU A 67 12.38 -5.16 -0.60
C GLU A 67 11.44 -3.95 -0.69
N VAL A 68 10.91 -3.50 0.46
CA VAL A 68 10.02 -2.36 0.55
C VAL A 68 10.83 -1.11 0.89
N ALA A 69 10.71 -0.08 0.05
CA ALA A 69 11.32 1.21 0.30
C ALA A 69 10.27 2.20 0.82
N LEU A 70 10.60 2.95 1.88
CA LEU A 70 9.82 4.09 2.35
C LEU A 70 10.73 5.32 2.39
N VAL A 71 10.40 6.33 1.58
CA VAL A 71 11.12 7.60 1.55
C VAL A 71 10.09 8.73 1.54
N ASN A 72 10.21 9.69 2.46
CA ASN A 72 9.30 10.85 2.53
C ASN A 72 7.82 10.48 2.47
N LYS A 73 7.39 9.48 3.25
CA LYS A 73 6.01 8.94 3.27
C LYS A 73 5.52 8.29 1.96
N THR A 74 6.39 8.12 0.97
CA THR A 74 6.09 7.36 -0.23
C THR A 74 6.63 5.95 -0.09
N LEU A 75 5.73 4.96 -0.04
CA LEU A 75 6.07 3.54 -0.05
C LEU A 75 6.19 3.08 -1.50
N THR A 76 7.33 2.49 -1.84
CA THR A 76 7.57 1.89 -3.16
C THR A 76 7.89 0.41 -3.01
N TYR A 77 7.26 -0.41 -3.83
CA TYR A 77 7.46 -1.86 -3.87
C TYR A 77 7.38 -2.36 -5.30
N LEU A 78 8.33 -3.21 -5.72
CA LEU A 78 8.26 -3.90 -7.00
C LEU A 78 7.53 -5.22 -6.80
N SER A 79 6.24 -5.25 -7.11
CA SER A 79 5.40 -6.44 -6.97
C SER A 79 5.73 -7.47 -8.06
N PRO A 80 6.24 -8.67 -7.72
CA PRO A 80 6.55 -9.67 -8.73
C PRO A 80 5.32 -10.13 -9.49
N ALA A 81 5.52 -10.63 -10.71
CA ALA A 81 4.49 -11.30 -11.49
C ALA A 81 3.77 -12.39 -10.66
N GLU A 82 2.45 -12.49 -10.86
CA GLU A 82 1.59 -13.51 -10.26
C GLU A 82 1.72 -13.64 -8.73
N SER A 83 1.79 -12.52 -8.02
CA SER A 83 2.04 -12.51 -6.58
C SER A 83 0.97 -11.78 -5.77
N ILE A 84 0.90 -12.13 -4.48
CA ILE A 84 0.15 -11.41 -3.47
C ILE A 84 1.13 -11.02 -2.37
N THR A 85 1.17 -9.73 -2.02
CA THR A 85 2.03 -9.19 -0.96
C THR A 85 1.18 -8.48 0.08
N THR A 86 1.35 -8.84 1.34
CA THR A 86 0.73 -8.16 2.48
C THR A 86 1.79 -7.29 3.15
N LEU A 87 1.58 -5.98 3.13
CA LEU A 87 2.38 -5.01 3.87
C LEU A 87 1.63 -4.58 5.12
N VAL A 88 2.30 -4.56 6.26
CA VAL A 88 1.75 -4.14 7.55
C VAL A 88 2.63 -3.06 8.12
N LEU A 89 2.04 -1.89 8.34
CA LEU A 89 2.67 -0.75 9.01
C LEU A 89 2.06 -0.62 10.40
N LYS A 90 2.92 -0.50 11.41
CA LYS A 90 2.52 -0.33 12.81
C LYS A 90 2.77 1.09 13.29
N ASN A 91 2.16 1.44 14.41
CA ASN A 91 2.32 2.75 15.07
C ASN A 91 1.97 3.93 14.16
N VAL A 92 0.98 3.72 13.28
CA VAL A 92 0.47 4.75 12.37
C VAL A 92 -0.84 5.34 12.89
N THR A 93 -1.03 6.63 12.70
CA THR A 93 -2.26 7.37 13.05
C THR A 93 -2.76 8.14 11.83
N ILE A 94 -4.06 8.40 11.76
CA ILE A 94 -4.66 9.22 10.69
C ILE A 94 -4.99 10.60 11.26
N GLY A 95 -4.70 11.66 10.50
CA GLY A 95 -5.06 13.02 10.87
C GLY A 95 -6.57 13.18 11.08
N SER A 96 -6.98 13.89 12.12
CA SER A 96 -8.34 13.93 12.68
C SER A 96 -9.44 14.59 11.82
N THR A 97 -9.26 14.76 10.51
CA THR A 97 -10.16 15.57 9.66
C THR A 97 -10.89 14.83 8.54
N GLN A 98 -10.77 13.51 8.40
CA GLN A 98 -11.51 12.80 7.34
C GLN A 98 -12.52 11.80 7.92
N SER A 99 -13.77 12.26 8.01
CA SER A 99 -14.92 11.48 8.48
C SER A 99 -15.33 10.33 7.56
N ASN A 100 -14.66 10.12 6.42
CA ASN A 100 -14.98 9.01 5.52
C ASN A 100 -13.81 8.60 4.61
N LEU A 101 -12.91 7.76 5.12
CA LEU A 101 -11.80 7.16 4.36
C LEU A 101 -12.26 6.16 3.27
N VAL A 102 -13.57 5.88 3.21
CA VAL A 102 -14.20 5.09 2.14
C VAL A 102 -14.53 5.97 0.91
N GLN A 103 -14.60 7.30 1.08
CA GLN A 103 -15.07 8.24 0.07
C GLN A 103 -13.95 8.96 -0.71
N ASP A 104 -12.77 9.15 -0.11
CA ASP A 104 -11.54 9.67 -0.74
C ASP A 104 -10.37 8.69 -0.52
N GLY A 105 -10.38 7.57 -1.25
CA GLY A 105 -9.43 6.45 -1.08
C GLY A 105 -8.19 6.49 -1.97
N ASP A 106 -7.73 7.65 -2.44
CA ASP A 106 -6.66 7.75 -3.45
C ASP A 106 -5.23 7.65 -2.85
N PHE A 107 -4.92 6.52 -2.24
CA PHE A 107 -3.57 6.25 -1.72
C PHE A 107 -2.54 5.89 -2.80
N GLU A 108 -2.97 5.64 -4.03
CA GLU A 108 -2.09 5.24 -5.14
C GLU A 108 -1.84 6.40 -6.08
N THR A 109 -0.56 6.77 -6.25
CA THR A 109 -0.18 7.68 -7.32
C THR A 109 -0.14 6.89 -8.62
N GLN A 110 -1.18 6.97 -9.44
CA GLN A 110 -1.04 6.61 -10.85
C GLN A 110 0.07 7.50 -11.43
N PRO A 111 1.03 6.98 -12.23
CA PRO A 111 1.89 7.86 -13.01
C PRO A 111 0.96 8.72 -13.85
N THR A 112 0.93 10.03 -13.57
CA THR A 112 0.10 10.98 -14.30
C THR A 112 0.39 10.80 -15.78
N LYS A 113 -0.57 10.25 -16.52
CA LYS A 113 -0.64 10.46 -17.96
C LYS A 113 -0.73 11.98 -18.10
N TRP A 114 0.40 12.61 -18.44
CA TRP A 114 0.40 14.01 -18.84
C TRP A 114 -0.54 14.09 -20.04
N LEU A 115 -1.77 14.55 -19.80
CA LEU A 115 -2.62 15.05 -20.86
C LEU A 115 -1.94 16.32 -21.35
N LEU A 116 -1.02 16.16 -22.31
CA LEU A 116 -0.70 17.24 -23.23
C LEU A 116 -1.92 17.40 -24.13
N GLY A 117 -2.87 18.19 -23.64
CA GLY A 117 -3.98 18.68 -24.44
C GLY A 117 -3.56 19.89 -25.26
N GLY A 118 -4.24 20.04 -26.40
CA GLY A 118 -4.51 21.33 -27.05
C GLY A 118 -3.53 21.73 -28.13
#